data_AF-A0A8T3UAA3-F1
#
_entry.id   AF-A0A8T3UAA3-F1
#
_cell.length_a   1.000
_cell.length_b   1.000
_cell.length_c   1.000
_cell.angle_alpha   90.00
_cell.angle_beta   90.00
_cell.angle_gamma   90.00
#
_symmetry.space_group_name_H-M   'P 1'
#
loop_
_entity.id
_entity.type
_entity.pdbx_description
1 polymer ?
#
loop_
_entity_poly.entity_id
_entity_poly.type
_entity_poly.pdbx_seq_one_letter_code
_entity_poly.pdbx_strand_id
1 'polypeptide(L)' 'MPENCPVCNSKLVKEQVDYRCVNDECPAIKMQKIIYFASKNCMNIEGLRRKYNRRFN' A
#
# COMPACT_ATOMS: atom_id res chain seq x y z
N MET A 1 -18.80 0.40 -1.93
CA MET A 1 -17.54 0.51 -1.17
C MET A 1 -17.30 -0.81 -0.47
N PRO A 2 -16.12 -1.45 -0.61
CA PRO A 2 -15.82 -2.65 0.16
C PRO A 2 -15.71 -2.29 1.65
N GLU A 3 -16.29 -3.09 2.53
CA GLU A 3 -16.20 -2.92 3.99
C GLU A 3 -14.87 -3.46 4.54
N ASN A 4 -14.29 -4.43 3.83
CA ASN A 4 -13.04 -5.10 4.18
C ASN A 4 -11.95 -4.83 3.14
N CYS A 5 -10.70 -4.87 3.59
CA CYS A 5 -9.54 -4.74 2.73
C CYS A 5 -9.48 -5.93 1.75
N PRO A 6 -9.41 -5.71 0.42
CA PRO A 6 -9.35 -6.81 -0.55
C PRO A 6 -8.05 -7.62 -0.50
N VAL A 7 -7.06 -7.16 0.26
CA VAL A 7 -5.74 -7.79 0.36
C VAL A 7 -5.60 -8.67 1.61
N CYS A 8 -6.04 -8.17 2.77
CA CYS A 8 -5.90 -8.89 4.05
C CYS A 8 -7.24 -9.18 4.74
N ASN A 9 -8.36 -8.78 4.13
CA ASN A 9 -9.72 -8.93 4.64
C ASN A 9 -10.00 -8.26 6.01
N SER A 10 -9.12 -7.40 6.49
CA SER A 10 -9.36 -6.63 7.72
C SER A 10 -10.40 -5.53 7.47
N LYS A 11 -11.14 -5.15 8.52
CA LYS A 11 -12.09 -4.03 8.46
C LYS A 11 -11.40 -2.73 8.04
N LEU A 12 -11.96 -2.04 7.06
CA LEU A 12 -11.45 -0.74 6.62
C LEU A 12 -11.92 0.35 7.58
N VAL A 13 -11.03 1.30 7.85
CA VAL A 13 -11.33 2.49 8.65
C VAL A 13 -11.54 3.66 7.70
N LYS A 14 -12.64 4.38 7.89
CA LYS A 14 -12.93 5.58 7.11
C LYS A 14 -12.23 6.77 7.76
N GLU A 15 -11.23 7.31 7.07
CA GLU A 15 -10.58 8.56 7.45
C GLU A 15 -11.04 9.68 6.52
N GLN A 16 -11.91 10.54 7.05
CA GLN A 16 -12.50 11.71 6.37
C GLN A 16 -13.29 11.34 5.09
N VAL A 17 -12.57 11.14 3.98
CA VAL A 17 -13.12 10.90 2.64
C VAL A 17 -12.72 9.51 2.10
N ASP A 18 -11.61 8.94 2.58
CA ASP A 18 -11.04 7.70 2.06
C ASP A 18 -11.17 6.55 3.06
N TYR A 19 -11.28 5.33 2.53
CA TYR A 19 -11.15 4.11 3.32
C TYR A 19 -9.71 3.64 3.31
N ARG A 20 -9.11 3.47 4.48
CA ARG A 20 -7.74 2.97 4.63
C ARG A 20 -7.71 1.68 5.45
N CYS A 21 -6.80 0.81 5.05
CA CYS A 21 -6.45 -0.36 5.83
C CYS A 21 -5.51 0.11 6.96
N VAL A 22 -5.83 -0.24 8.21
CA VAL A 22 -5.02 0.07 9.40
C VAL A 22 -4.27 -1.16 9.94
N ASN A 23 -4.42 -2.32 9.30
CA ASN A 23 -3.75 -3.54 9.72
C ASN A 23 -2.27 -3.51 9.31
N ASP A 24 -1.36 -3.33 10.27
CA ASP A 24 0.10 -3.33 10.04
C ASP A 24 0.64 -4.64 9.47
N GLU A 25 -0.06 -5.75 9.70
CA GLU A 25 0.28 -7.05 9.12
C GLU A 25 -0.16 -7.19 7.66
N CYS A 26 -0.90 -6.22 7.12
CA CYS A 26 -1.34 -6.23 5.73
C CYS A 26 -0.14 -6.17 4.78
N PRO A 27 -0.03 -7.13 3.83
CA PRO A 27 1.10 -7.16 2.90
C PRO A 27 1.13 -5.92 2.00
N ALA A 28 -0.02 -5.28 1.72
CA ALA A 28 -0.05 -4.02 0.99
C ALA A 28 0.59 -2.86 1.78
N ILE A 29 0.37 -2.78 3.10
CA ILE A 29 1.00 -1.75 3.95
C ILE A 29 2.50 -2.00 4.07
N LYS A 30 2.91 -3.25 4.34
CA LYS A 30 4.33 -3.63 4.37
C LYS A 30 5.04 -3.27 3.07
N MET A 31 4.40 -3.56 1.93
CA MET A 31 4.95 -3.23 0.62
C MET A 31 4.99 -1.72 0.35
N GLN A 32 3.95 -0.96 0.74
CA GLN A 32 3.97 0.51 0.65
C GLN A 32 5.12 1.10 1.48
N LYS A 33 5.38 0.59 2.70
CA LYS A 33 6.52 1.00 3.53
C LYS A 33 7.85 0.76 2.81
N ILE A 34 8.02 -0.40 2.18
CA ILE A 34 9.22 -0.73 1.38
C ILE A 34 9.35 0.21 0.17
N ILE A 35 8.26 0.48 -0.56
CA ILE A 35 8.27 1.39 -1.72
C ILE A 35 8.60 2.82 -1.30
N TYR A 36 8.03 3.28 -0.19
CA TYR A 36 8.32 4.59 0.38
C TYR A 36 9.81 4.70 0.76
N PHE A 37 10.34 3.69 1.43
CA PHE A 37 11.75 3.63 1.81
C PHE A 37 12.69 3.58 0.59
N ALA A 38 12.31 2.83 -0.45
CA ALA A 38 13.05 2.76 -1.70
C ALA A 38 12.88 4.00 -2.59
N SER A 39 11.98 4.93 -2.25
CA SER A 39 11.68 6.10 -3.07
C SER A 39 12.84 7.10 -3.09
N LYS A 40 12.82 7.98 -4.11
CA LYS A 40 13.84 9.01 -4.40
C LYS A 40 14.13 9.95 -3.23
N ASN A 41 13.18 10.12 -2.31
CA ASN A 41 13.32 10.97 -1.13
C ASN A 41 13.91 10.25 0.10
N CYS A 42 14.05 8.93 0.05
CA CYS A 42 14.74 8.14 1.08
C CYS A 42 16.02 7.55 0.50
N MET A 43 16.00 6.30 0.03
CA MET A 43 17.22 5.58 -0.33
C MET A 43 17.57 5.67 -1.83
N ASN A 44 16.75 6.35 -2.64
CA ASN A 44 16.96 6.58 -4.09
C ASN A 44 17.29 5.31 -4.90
N ILE A 45 16.60 4.21 -4.61
CA ILE A 45 16.77 2.94 -5.34
C ILE A 45 15.86 2.97 -6.58
N GLU A 46 16.37 3.49 -7.70
CA GLU A 46 15.67 3.44 -8.98
C GLU A 46 15.58 2.00 -9.50
N GLY A 47 14.36 1.45 -9.55
CA GLY A 47 14.09 0.11 -10.12
C GLY A 47 12.89 -0.60 -9.50
N LEU A 48 12.63 -0.42 -8.20
CA LEU A 48 11.51 -1.06 -7.50
C LEU A 48 10.14 -0.50 -7.89
N ARG A 49 10.08 0.79 -8.24
CA ARG A 49 8.83 1.49 -8.59
C ARG A 49 8.21 1.04 -9.91
N ARG A 50 9.01 0.52 -10.87
CA ARG A 50 8.52 0.17 -12.22
C ARG A 50 7.80 -1.18 -12.32
N LYS A 51 7.99 -2.10 -11.38
CA LYS A 51 7.36 -3.44 -11.44
C LYS A 51 5.92 -3.50 -10.92
N TYR A 52 5.46 -2.52 -10.13
CA TYR A 52 4.17 -2.63 -9.43
C TYR A 52 2.99 -1.99 -10.19
N ASN A 53 3.21 -0.94 -10.96
CA ASN A 53 2.17 -0.28 -11.77
C ASN A 53 1.64 -1.12 -12.94
N ARG A 54 2.18 -2.32 -13.17
CA ARG A 54 1.82 -3.19 -14.30
C ARG A 54 0.84 -4.31 -13.95
N ARG A 55 0.45 -4.46 -12.68
CA ARG A 55 -0.34 -5.61 -12.19
C ARG A 55 -1.76 -5.28 -11.72
N PHE A 56 -2.19 -4.03 -11.88
CA PHE A 56 -3.54 -3.56 -11.53
C PHE A 56 -4.21 -2.82 -12.72
N ASN A 57 -4.05 -3.36 -13.93
CA ASN A 57 -4.88 -3.00 -15.08
C ASN A 57 -5.67 -4.22 -15.53
#